data_AF-A0A1B6BE16-F1
#
_entry.id   AF-A0A1B6BE16-F1
#
_cell.length_a   1.000
_cell.length_b   1.000
_cell.length_c   1.000
_cell.angle_alpha   90.00
_cell.angle_beta   90.00
_cell.angle_gamma   90.00
#
_symmetry.space_group_name_H-M   'P 1'
#
loop_
_entity.id
_entity.type
_entity.pdbx_description
1 polymer ?
#
loop_
_entity_poly.entity_id
_entity_poly.type
_entity_poly.pdbx_seq_one_letter_code
_entity_poly.pdbx_strand_id
1 'polypeptide(L)'
;MVFKDSLVRRQNANGKNIHHFAIYKCDSGHTWNQKIEQFKTIEHLENKRGSFDSTEASSAHCEVAIETLLAEGYEMLEIAFESTEKIRVDKLLSKSILDRSRTQLSRFFTEERVTVNDKIVSGCYKISQKSIIKIKL
;
A
#
# COMPACT_ATOMS: atom_id res chain seq x y z
N MET A 1 -17.08 32.77 -8.66
CA MET A 1 -15.70 32.31 -8.91
C MET A 1 -15.75 31.34 -10.08
N VAL A 2 -15.05 31.64 -11.18
CA VAL A 2 -15.16 30.86 -12.43
C VAL A 2 -14.06 29.81 -12.45
N PHE A 3 -14.45 28.55 -12.58
CA PHE A 3 -13.55 27.42 -12.73
C PHE A 3 -13.37 27.14 -14.22
N LYS A 4 -12.13 27.11 -14.70
CA LYS A 4 -11.77 26.81 -16.09
C LYS A 4 -11.24 25.39 -16.20
N ASP A 5 -11.60 24.69 -17.28
CA ASP A 5 -11.07 23.34 -17.53
C ASP A 5 -9.54 23.44 -17.68
N SER A 6 -8.80 22.72 -16.84
CA SER A 6 -7.34 22.77 -16.86
C SER A 6 -6.71 21.82 -17.89
N LEU A 7 -7.54 21.13 -18.67
CA LEU A 7 -7.23 20.01 -19.57
C LEU A 7 -6.58 18.79 -18.88
N VAL A 8 -6.33 18.88 -17.57
CA VAL A 8 -5.84 17.77 -16.76
C VAL A 8 -6.98 16.79 -16.48
N ARG A 9 -6.67 15.49 -16.61
CA ARG A 9 -7.59 14.38 -16.34
C ARG A 9 -7.01 13.52 -15.22
N ARG A 10 -7.86 13.06 -14.31
CA ARG A 10 -7.51 12.15 -13.22
C ARG A 10 -8.30 10.87 -13.33
N GLN A 11 -7.61 9.75 -13.20
CA GLN A 11 -8.22 8.42 -13.12
C GLN A 11 -8.04 7.86 -11.71
N ASN A 12 -9.14 7.42 -11.09
CA ASN A 12 -9.10 6.67 -9.84
C ASN A 12 -9.76 5.30 -10.06
N ALA A 13 -9.16 4.23 -9.54
CA ALA A 13 -9.77 2.90 -9.55
C ALA A 13 -10.01 2.43 -8.10
N ASN A 14 -11.16 1.79 -7.83
CA ASN A 14 -11.47 1.20 -6.53
C ASN A 14 -11.77 -0.31 -6.65
N GLY A 15 -10.97 -1.02 -7.45
CA GLY A 15 -11.09 -2.47 -7.70
C GLY A 15 -12.24 -2.89 -8.60
N LYS A 16 -13.44 -2.29 -8.47
CA LYS A 16 -14.63 -2.63 -9.28
C LYS A 16 -14.96 -1.61 -10.37
N ASN A 17 -14.52 -0.37 -10.20
CA ASN A 17 -14.82 0.71 -11.11
C ASN A 17 -13.58 1.58 -11.34
N ILE A 18 -13.46 2.08 -12.57
CA ILE A 18 -12.54 3.13 -12.98
C ILE A 18 -13.36 4.40 -13.12
N HIS A 19 -12.96 5.46 -12.44
CA HIS A 19 -13.59 6.77 -12.48
C HIS A 19 -12.68 7.78 -13.16
N HIS A 20 -13.19 8.51 -14.14
CA HIS A 20 -12.50 9.62 -14.80
C HIS A 20 -13.02 10.96 -14.32
N PHE A 21 -12.11 11.88 -14.04
CA PHE A 21 -12.41 13.23 -13.59
C PHE A 21 -11.69 14.26 -14.47
N ALA A 22 -12.39 15.32 -14.86
CA ALA A 22 -11.79 16.56 -15.37
C ALA A 22 -11.43 17.44 -14.18
N ILE A 23 -10.21 17.94 -14.16
CA ILE A 23 -9.77 18.90 -13.15
C ILE A 23 -10.00 20.30 -13.70
N TYR A 24 -10.76 21.09 -12.97
CA TYR A 24 -10.95 22.52 -13.23
C TYR A 24 -10.15 23.33 -12.21
N LYS A 25 -9.61 24.46 -12.65
CA LYS A 25 -8.84 25.37 -11.80
C LYS A 25 -9.42 26.78 -11.89
N CYS A 26 -9.40 27.49 -10.78
CA CYS A 26 -9.66 28.94 -10.75
C CYS A 26 -8.33 29.71 -10.69
N ASP A 27 -8.39 31.02 -10.93
CA ASP A 27 -7.21 31.90 -10.87
C ASP A 27 -6.59 31.97 -9.45
N SER A 28 -7.34 31.65 -8.39
CA SER A 28 -6.84 31.58 -7.00
C SER A 28 -6.21 30.23 -6.62
N GLY A 29 -6.04 29.31 -7.56
CA GLY A 29 -5.36 28.02 -7.33
C GLY A 29 -6.20 26.90 -6.73
N HIS A 30 -7.49 27.13 -6.42
CA HIS A 30 -8.40 26.04 -6.04
C HIS A 30 -8.68 25.10 -7.22
N THR A 31 -8.79 23.80 -6.90
CA THR A 31 -9.08 22.75 -7.88
C THR A 31 -10.46 22.14 -7.62
N TRP A 32 -11.25 21.95 -8.67
CA TRP A 32 -12.50 21.21 -8.62
C TRP A 32 -12.44 20.00 -9.54
N ASN A 33 -12.77 18.81 -9.01
CA ASN A 33 -12.76 17.57 -9.77
C ASN A 33 -14.19 17.24 -10.19
N GLN A 34 -14.49 17.36 -11.48
CA GLN A 34 -15.78 16.99 -12.04
C GLN A 34 -15.68 15.57 -12.61
N LYS A 35 -16.52 14.64 -12.12
CA LYS A 35 -16.59 13.28 -12.68
C LYS A 35 -17.15 13.37 -14.10
N ILE A 36 -16.44 12.77 -15.05
CA ILE A 36 -16.84 12.71 -16.46
C ILE A 36 -17.51 11.37 -16.73
N GLU A 37 -16.82 10.28 -16.38
CA GLU A 37 -17.25 8.93 -16.74
C GLU A 37 -16.87 7.91 -15.67
N GLN A 38 -17.54 6.76 -15.72
CA GLN A 38 -17.27 5.61 -14.88
C GLN A 38 -17.39 4.33 -15.70
N PHE A 39 -16.35 3.52 -15.64
CA PHE A 39 -16.26 2.22 -16.31
C PHE A 39 -16.23 1.12 -15.25
N LYS A 40 -16.89 -0.01 -15.50
CA LYS A 40 -16.73 -1.21 -14.67
C LYS A 40 -15.39 -1.85 -14.99
N THR A 41 -14.67 -2.25 -13.94
CA THR A 41 -13.47 -3.06 -14.08
C THR A 41 -13.89 -4.47 -14.46
N ILE A 42 -13.46 -4.95 -15.63
CA ILE A 42 -13.64 -6.34 -16.03
C ILE A 42 -12.42 -7.10 -15.51
N GLU A 43 -12.62 -8.02 -14.58
CA GLU A 43 -11.57 -8.94 -14.13
C GLU A 43 -11.13 -9.80 -15.33
N HIS A 44 -9.82 -9.97 -15.53
CA HIS A 44 -9.15 -10.74 -16.61
C HIS A 44 -8.76 -9.98 -17.91
N LEU A 45 -8.88 -8.66 -17.98
CA LEU A 45 -8.21 -7.88 -19.03
C LEU A 45 -6.90 -7.29 -18.49
N GLU A 46 -5.81 -8.02 -18.70
CA GLU A 46 -4.46 -7.49 -18.51
C GLU A 46 -4.30 -6.24 -19.38
N ASN A 47 -4.10 -5.08 -18.73
CA ASN A 47 -3.54 -3.94 -19.43
C ASN A 47 -2.14 -4.36 -19.86
N LYS A 48 -1.95 -4.66 -21.16
CA LYS A 48 -0.63 -4.70 -21.80
C LYS A 48 -0.01 -3.32 -21.68
N ARG A 49 0.53 -3.01 -20.49
CA ARG A 49 1.47 -1.91 -20.32
C ARG A 49 2.72 -2.35 -21.07
N GLY A 50 3.09 -1.56 -22.08
CA GLY A 50 4.35 -1.72 -22.77
C GLY A 50 5.48 -1.90 -21.75
N SER A 51 6.31 -2.90 -22.04
CA SER A 51 7.50 -3.28 -21.30
C SER A 51 8.25 -2.06 -20.78
N PHE A 52 8.30 -1.92 -19.45
CA PHE A 52 9.43 -1.28 -18.82
C PHE A 52 9.93 -2.21 -17.74
N ASP A 53 11.13 -2.70 -18.03
CA ASP A 53 11.99 -3.54 -17.24
C ASP A 53 11.89 -3.25 -15.73
N SER A 54 11.70 -4.31 -14.96
CA SER A 54 12.16 -4.33 -13.57
C SER A 54 12.70 -5.72 -13.35
N THR A 55 13.94 -5.85 -13.82
CA THR A 55 14.93 -6.84 -13.45
C THR A 55 14.68 -7.43 -12.06
N GLU A 56 14.72 -8.74 -12.05
CA GLU A 56 14.66 -9.65 -10.92
C GLU A 56 15.57 -9.20 -9.77
N ALA A 57 15.01 -9.13 -8.57
CA ALA A 57 15.78 -9.25 -7.34
C ALA A 57 15.09 -10.32 -6.48
N SER A 58 15.47 -11.56 -6.75
CA SER A 58 15.25 -12.70 -5.88
C SER A 58 16.01 -12.45 -4.57
N SER A 59 15.35 -11.84 -3.60
CA SER A 59 15.81 -11.78 -2.21
C SER A 59 14.83 -12.61 -1.41
N ALA A 60 15.31 -13.65 -0.73
CA ALA A 60 14.51 -14.63 0.00
C ALA A 60 13.31 -13.99 0.72
N HIS A 61 12.13 -14.13 0.10
CA HIS A 61 10.90 -13.59 0.64
C HIS A 61 10.34 -14.61 1.62
N CYS A 62 10.47 -14.33 2.92
CA CYS A 62 9.71 -15.04 3.94
C CYS A 62 8.24 -14.66 3.80
N GLU A 63 7.51 -15.48 3.06
CA GLU A 63 6.06 -15.49 3.04
C GLU A 63 5.56 -16.22 4.28
N VAL A 64 4.90 -15.50 5.18
CA VAL A 64 4.44 -16.00 6.47
C VAL A 64 2.94 -15.82 6.58
N ALA A 65 2.21 -16.90 6.80
CA ALA A 65 0.78 -16.87 7.10
C ALA A 65 0.57 -16.71 8.61
N ILE A 66 0.03 -15.56 9.02
CA ILE A 66 -0.27 -15.28 10.44
C ILE A 66 -1.25 -16.30 11.02
N GLU A 67 -2.22 -16.79 10.23
CA GLU A 67 -3.17 -17.80 10.70
C GLU A 67 -2.52 -19.13 11.06
N THR A 68 -1.49 -19.54 10.32
CA THR A 68 -0.69 -20.73 10.65
C THR A 68 0.04 -20.53 11.98
N LEU A 69 0.66 -19.37 12.18
CA LEU A 69 1.35 -19.06 13.43
C LEU A 69 0.41 -18.98 14.64
N LEU A 70 -0.79 -18.42 14.46
CA LEU A 70 -1.84 -18.43 15.48
C LEU A 70 -2.33 -19.85 15.80
N ALA A 71 -2.49 -20.69 14.78
CA ALA A 71 -2.89 -22.08 14.95
C ALA A 71 -1.81 -22.93 15.67
N GLU A 72 -0.53 -22.59 15.46
CA GLU A 72 0.60 -23.20 16.16
C GLU A 72 0.83 -22.62 17.57
N GLY A 73 0.07 -21.60 17.96
CA GLY A 73 0.10 -21.02 19.31
C GLY A 73 1.20 -19.97 19.54
N TYR A 74 1.78 -19.41 18.48
CA TYR A 74 2.76 -18.34 18.60
C TYR A 74 2.10 -17.01 18.98
N GLU A 75 2.62 -16.36 20.02
CA GLU A 75 2.12 -15.06 20.50
C GLU A 75 2.83 -13.86 19.84
N MET A 76 4.00 -14.09 19.24
CA MET A 76 4.85 -13.03 18.69
C MET A 76 5.57 -13.48 17.42
N LEU A 77 5.51 -12.63 16.39
CA LEU A 77 6.25 -12.77 15.14
C LEU A 77 7.34 -11.71 15.07
N GLU A 78 8.60 -12.13 14.95
CA GLU A 78 9.74 -11.25 14.76
C GLU A 78 10.25 -11.34 13.33
N ILE A 79 10.28 -10.21 12.63
CA ILE A 79 10.77 -10.08 11.25
C ILE A 79 11.98 -9.17 11.26
N ALA A 80 13.17 -9.75 11.08
CA ALA A 80 14.39 -8.98 10.87
C ALA A 80 14.44 -8.50 9.41
N PHE A 81 14.54 -7.19 9.22
CA PHE A 81 14.65 -6.58 7.90
C PHE A 81 15.94 -5.78 7.76
N GLU A 82 16.64 -6.00 6.66
CA GLU A 82 17.83 -5.25 6.29
C GLU A 82 17.62 -4.69 4.87
N SER A 83 17.61 -3.37 4.76
CA SER A 83 17.61 -2.71 3.45
C SER A 83 18.34 -1.38 3.54
N THR A 84 19.03 -1.06 2.46
CA THR A 84 19.72 0.20 2.23
C THR A 84 18.76 1.31 1.77
N GLU A 85 17.54 0.96 1.36
CA GLU A 85 16.53 1.90 0.86
C GLU A 85 15.45 2.22 1.90
N LYS A 86 14.89 3.43 1.84
CA LYS A 86 13.76 3.87 2.69
C LYS A 86 12.46 3.17 2.28
N ILE A 87 12.15 2.05 2.92
CA ILE A 87 10.94 1.27 2.64
C ILE A 87 9.89 1.49 3.73
N ARG A 88 8.63 1.59 3.32
CA ARG A 88 7.49 1.72 4.24
C ARG A 88 7.20 0.39 4.92
N VAL A 89 7.01 0.40 6.24
CA VAL A 89 6.68 -0.81 7.03
C VAL A 89 5.40 -1.48 6.52
N ASP A 90 4.36 -0.71 6.21
CA ASP A 90 3.12 -1.24 5.61
C ASP A 90 3.37 -2.03 4.32
N LYS A 91 4.23 -1.51 3.44
CA LYS A 91 4.56 -2.18 2.17
C LYS A 91 5.33 -3.48 2.43
N LEU A 92 6.25 -3.45 3.38
CA LEU A 92 7.07 -4.59 3.77
C LEU A 92 6.20 -5.70 4.36
N LEU A 93 5.36 -5.37 5.35
CA LEU A 93 4.43 -6.33 5.96
C LEU A 93 3.43 -6.88 4.96
N SER A 94 2.93 -6.07 4.02
CA SER A 94 2.04 -6.56 2.96
C SER A 94 2.71 -7.53 1.98
N LYS A 95 4.04 -7.56 1.94
CA LYS A 95 4.82 -8.49 1.11
C LYS A 95 5.23 -9.74 1.90
N SER A 96 5.40 -9.63 3.22
CA SER A 96 5.72 -10.76 4.10
C SER A 96 4.48 -11.54 4.56
N ILE A 97 3.32 -10.89 4.70
CA ILE A 97 2.09 -11.49 5.20
C ILE A 97 1.08 -11.60 4.05
N LEU A 98 0.90 -12.81 3.52
CA LEU A 98 -0.05 -13.08 2.43
C LEU A 98 -1.50 -13.10 2.90
N ASP A 99 -1.72 -13.57 4.12
CA ASP A 99 -3.04 -13.95 4.62
C ASP A 99 -3.88 -12.76 5.15
N ARG A 100 -3.26 -11.59 5.35
CA ARG A 100 -3.94 -10.41 5.89
C ARG A 100 -4.02 -9.30 4.85
N SER A 101 -5.23 -8.79 4.66
CA SER A 101 -5.46 -7.63 3.79
C SER A 101 -4.75 -6.38 4.32
N ARG A 102 -4.39 -5.44 3.44
CA ARG A 102 -3.82 -4.12 3.82
C ARG A 102 -4.66 -3.38 4.87
N THR A 103 -5.97 -3.54 4.82
CA THR A 103 -6.92 -3.01 5.81
C THR A 103 -6.75 -3.63 7.19
N GLN A 104 -6.48 -4.93 7.27
CA GLN A 104 -6.20 -5.60 8.54
C GLN A 104 -4.82 -5.23 9.07
N LEU A 105 -3.79 -5.18 8.22
CA LEU A 105 -2.47 -4.66 8.59
C LEU A 105 -2.55 -3.24 9.13
N SER A 106 -3.33 -2.36 8.50
CA SER A 106 -3.59 -1.01 9.00
C SER A 106 -4.24 -1.01 10.40
N ARG A 107 -5.14 -1.96 10.68
CA ARG A 107 -5.71 -2.13 12.04
C ARG A 107 -4.66 -2.57 13.06
N PHE A 108 -3.74 -3.46 12.70
CA PHE A 108 -2.63 -3.84 13.58
C PHE A 108 -1.76 -2.64 14.00
N PHE A 109 -1.53 -1.69 13.08
CA PHE A 109 -0.84 -0.43 13.40
C PHE A 109 -1.69 0.49 14.29
N THR A 110 -3.01 0.54 14.09
CA THR A 110 -3.93 1.33 14.93
C THR A 110 -4.07 0.75 16.33
N GLU A 111 -4.01 -0.57 16.47
CA GLU A 111 -4.09 -1.30 17.75
C GLU A 111 -2.72 -1.41 18.46
N GLU A 112 -1.70 -0.68 17.99
CA GLU A 112 -0.36 -0.64 18.59
C GLU A 112 0.32 -2.02 18.70
N ARG A 113 -0.12 -3.00 17.89
CA ARG A 113 0.38 -4.39 17.89
C ARG A 113 1.69 -4.56 17.12
N VAL A 114 2.15 -3.52 16.42
CA VAL A 114 3.35 -3.54 15.59
C VAL A 114 4.40 -2.60 16.18
N THR A 115 5.56 -3.15 16.50
CA THR A 115 6.72 -2.37 16.96
C THR A 115 7.91 -2.57 16.04
N VAL A 116 8.68 -1.51 15.83
CA VAL A 116 9.93 -1.52 15.06
C VAL A 116 11.04 -1.06 15.98
N ASN A 117 12.03 -1.93 16.23
CA ASN A 117 13.09 -1.73 17.21
C ASN A 117 12.52 -1.26 18.57
N ASP A 118 11.50 -1.97 19.08
CA ASP A 118 10.81 -1.69 20.34
C ASP A 118 10.08 -0.33 20.42
N LYS A 119 9.83 0.32 19.27
CA LYS A 119 8.99 1.52 19.19
C LYS A 119 7.69 1.23 18.45
N ILE A 120 6.57 1.68 19.00
CA ILE A 120 5.27 1.66 18.30
C ILE A 120 5.37 2.60 17.11
N VAL A 121 5.07 2.11 15.92
CA VAL A 121 5.16 2.89 14.68
C VAL A 121 3.85 2.88 13.91
N SER A 122 3.58 3.99 13.22
CA SER A 122 2.51 4.04 12.22
C SER A 122 2.91 3.26 10.96
N GLY A 123 1.94 2.68 10.23
CA GLY A 123 2.21 1.98 8.97
C GLY A 123 2.88 2.83 7.87
N CYS A 124 2.87 4.16 8.00
CA CYS A 124 3.60 5.08 7.14
C CYS A 124 5.10 5.24 7.50
N TYR A 125 5.55 4.63 8.60
CA TYR A 125 6.94 4.69 9.03
C TYR A 125 7.87 4.12 7.96
N LYS A 126 9.04 4.74 7.78
CA LYS A 126 10.04 4.33 6.80
C LYS A 126 11.25 3.78 7.52
N ILE A 127 11.66 2.58 7.14
CA ILE A 127 12.87 1.92 7.63
C ILE A 127 13.94 2.02 6.54
N SER A 128 15.17 2.36 6.89
CA SER A 128 16.32 2.43 5.96
C SER A 128 17.59 1.81 6.52
N GLN A 129 17.48 1.10 7.64
CA GLN A 129 18.57 0.44 8.34
C GLN A 129 18.07 -0.89 8.86
N LYS A 130 19.00 -1.78 9.23
CA LYS A 130 18.70 -3.04 9.89
C LYS A 130 17.75 -2.82 11.06
N SER A 131 16.54 -3.33 10.94
CA SER A 131 15.47 -3.10 11.90
C SER A 131 14.71 -4.38 12.16
N ILE A 132 14.32 -4.56 13.41
CA ILE A 132 13.56 -5.71 13.86
C ILE A 132 12.10 -5.25 14.00
N ILE A 133 11.20 -5.89 13.27
CA ILE A 133 9.76 -5.64 13.34
C ILE A 133 9.15 -6.74 14.18
N LYS A 134 8.55 -6.42 15.32
CA LYS A 134 7.83 -7.36 16.17
C LYS A 134 6.33 -7.12 16.01
N ILE A 135 5.59 -8.18 15.75
CA ILE A 135 4.14 -8.17 15.62
C ILE A 135 3.57 -9.07 16.70
N LYS A 136 2.65 -8.55 17.50
CA LYS A 136 1.84 -9.34 18.41
C LYS A 136 0.65 -9.92 17.65
N LEU A 137 0.57 -11.26 17.57
CA LEU A 137 -0.44 -11.98 16.80
C LEU A 137 -1.83 -11.95 17.46
#